data_AF-A0A5C9C7C9-F1
#
_entry.id   AF-A0A5C9C7C9-F1
#
_cell.length_a   1.000
_cell.length_b   1.000
_cell.length_c   1.000
_cell.angle_alpha   90.00
_cell.angle_beta   90.00
_cell.angle_gamma   90.00
#
_symmetry.space_group_name_H-M   'P 1'
#
loop_
_entity.id
_entity.type
_entity.pdbx_description
1 polymer ?
#
loop_
_entity_poly.entity_id
_entity_poly.type
_entity_poly.pdbx_seq_one_letter_code
_entity_poly.pdbx_strand_id
1 'polypeptide(L)'
;MSRPSISSSIPHDVRLVAAISRLVDLHQSRRETGVYVPETQERSGHMLALALLLLDTLREIEMDRGPSFVPIGEVLSAMRKRVSTVIEEDLDFVIDSLAHEREIRYGVEDGEGGITFGLTKESTPLVEKARGFSQVQLTENARLLLRISAMKESWLYSDIDAEKLVKAIERGQFADIPRFCKMMILEIASKNKQLSSALERPTLAELRDMLIDDGPGIAGALRDATEVVKQACSKIFDAGTRESFEMWRERNPVSYSIGNLQTEIELVMQNVEALSRRFVGFLETAQRARSTGGEGIPFLSIVDSMTVPSTVPDLLRLEAILAELMPWGTGSNFFHPSLMVGSVDFTTLAEGEKHIPVSTFNLEPDRVASHSRLMDFILRNRAMVIDRLKASPTTFSEMISDVGFSLEAGETPADFFGVYSAPEHLDGEGFRIVVGITGETFDTRIAGLHFTGSDPLMFLTEENL
;
A
#
# COMPACT_ATOMS: atom_id res chain seq x y z
N MET A 1 -25.96 -15.74 -45.28
CA MET A 1 -25.00 -15.65 -44.17
C MET A 1 -25.20 -14.31 -43.51
N SER A 2 -25.88 -14.31 -42.36
CA SER A 2 -26.29 -13.10 -41.64
C SER A 2 -25.09 -12.52 -40.90
N ARG A 3 -24.71 -11.28 -41.19
CA ARG A 3 -23.69 -10.55 -40.43
C ARG A 3 -24.15 -10.42 -38.97
N PRO A 4 -23.31 -10.74 -37.97
CA PRO A 4 -23.68 -10.50 -36.58
C PRO A 4 -23.83 -8.98 -36.36
N SER A 5 -24.89 -8.60 -35.66
CA SER A 5 -25.17 -7.22 -35.27
C SER A 5 -24.06 -6.70 -34.36
N ILE A 6 -23.19 -5.87 -34.92
CA ILE A 6 -22.13 -5.16 -34.20
C ILE A 6 -22.81 -4.21 -33.21
N SER A 7 -22.62 -4.42 -31.91
CA SER A 7 -22.99 -3.42 -30.91
C SER A 7 -22.22 -2.14 -31.24
N SER A 8 -22.92 -1.00 -31.33
CA SER A 8 -22.36 0.27 -31.81
C SER A 8 -21.38 0.93 -30.83
N SER A 9 -21.09 0.30 -29.68
CA SER A 9 -20.17 0.82 -28.67
C SER A 9 -19.07 -0.18 -28.33
N ILE A 10 -17.85 0.12 -28.74
CA ILE A 10 -16.64 -0.63 -28.35
C ILE A 10 -16.50 -0.58 -26.81
N PRO A 11 -16.35 -1.73 -26.12
CA PRO A 11 -16.13 -1.80 -24.67
C PRO A 11 -14.94 -0.94 -24.22
N HIS A 12 -14.98 -0.44 -22.99
CA HIS A 12 -13.98 0.52 -22.50
C HIS A 12 -12.60 -0.11 -22.33
N ASP A 13 -12.51 -1.35 -21.86
CA ASP A 13 -11.25 -2.08 -21.77
C ASP A 13 -10.61 -2.26 -23.14
N VAL A 14 -11.43 -2.52 -24.17
CA VAL A 14 -10.96 -2.64 -25.56
C VAL A 14 -10.46 -1.29 -26.09
N ARG A 15 -11.10 -0.17 -25.73
CA ARG A 15 -10.60 1.17 -26.09
C ARG A 15 -9.30 1.52 -25.35
N LEU A 16 -9.18 1.12 -24.09
CA LEU A 16 -7.97 1.32 -23.30
C LEU A 16 -6.81 0.55 -23.91
N VAL A 17 -7.02 -0.73 -24.27
CA VAL A 17 -6.05 -1.54 -25.01
C VAL A 17 -5.67 -0.87 -26.33
N ALA A 18 -6.64 -0.35 -27.09
CA ALA A 18 -6.37 0.34 -28.36
C ALA A 18 -5.57 1.65 -28.19
N ALA A 19 -5.77 2.39 -27.09
CA ALA A 19 -5.01 3.60 -26.80
C ALA A 19 -3.58 3.27 -26.34
N ILE A 20 -3.44 2.27 -25.45
CA ILE A 20 -2.15 1.84 -24.90
C ILE A 20 -1.30 1.16 -25.98
N SER A 21 -1.91 0.42 -26.92
CA SER A 21 -1.16 -0.31 -27.95
C SER A 21 -0.23 0.59 -28.77
N ARG A 22 -0.67 1.80 -29.10
CA ARG A 22 0.17 2.76 -29.86
C ARG A 22 1.33 3.32 -29.04
N LEU A 23 1.13 3.52 -27.74
CA LEU A 23 2.20 3.90 -26.83
C LEU A 23 3.22 2.77 -26.67
N VAL A 24 2.74 1.53 -26.62
CA VAL A 24 3.57 0.32 -26.57
C VAL A 24 4.35 0.13 -27.86
N ASP A 25 3.71 0.27 -29.03
CA ASP A 25 4.37 0.20 -30.33
C ASP A 25 5.51 1.24 -30.42
N LEU A 26 5.26 2.47 -29.97
CA LEU A 26 6.27 3.53 -29.91
C LEU A 26 7.41 3.17 -28.96
N HIS A 27 7.09 2.70 -27.75
CA HIS A 27 8.08 2.29 -26.75
C HIS A 27 9.01 1.18 -27.26
N GLN A 28 8.49 0.27 -28.08
CA GLN A 28 9.25 -0.83 -28.67
C GLN A 28 9.87 -0.49 -30.04
N SER A 29 9.52 0.65 -30.63
CA SER A 29 10.02 1.04 -31.95
C SER A 29 11.51 1.36 -31.89
N ARG A 30 12.26 0.86 -32.88
CA ARG A 30 13.64 1.29 -33.12
C ARG A 30 13.62 2.40 -34.15
N ARG A 31 14.20 3.55 -33.82
CA ARG A 31 14.19 4.77 -34.66
C ARG A 31 14.71 4.55 -36.10
N GLU A 32 15.50 3.50 -36.31
CA GLU A 32 16.16 3.18 -37.59
C GLU A 32 15.31 2.31 -38.52
N THR A 33 14.30 1.61 -37.97
CA THR A 33 13.35 0.79 -38.73
C THR A 33 12.00 1.51 -38.68
N GLY A 34 11.30 1.63 -39.81
CA GLY A 34 10.02 2.34 -39.88
C GLY A 34 8.95 1.82 -38.91
N VAL A 35 7.73 2.36 -39.01
CA VAL A 35 6.62 1.99 -38.12
C VAL A 35 6.31 0.49 -38.24
N TYR A 36 6.65 -0.27 -37.21
CA TYR A 36 6.30 -1.68 -37.09
C TYR A 36 4.93 -1.83 -36.44
N VAL A 37 4.03 -2.60 -37.07
CA VAL A 37 2.72 -2.95 -36.52
C VAL A 37 2.68 -4.48 -36.40
N PRO A 38 2.58 -5.06 -35.19
CA PRO A 38 2.51 -6.51 -35.03
C PRO A 38 1.29 -7.11 -35.74
N GLU A 39 1.45 -8.28 -36.37
CA GLU A 39 0.33 -9.04 -36.93
C GLU A 39 -0.51 -9.68 -35.82
N THR A 40 -1.83 -9.50 -35.88
CA THR A 40 -2.78 -10.12 -34.94
C THR A 40 -3.26 -11.46 -35.44
N GLN A 41 -3.16 -12.49 -34.60
CA GLN A 41 -3.66 -13.83 -34.91
C GLN A 41 -5.18 -13.90 -34.79
N GLU A 42 -5.79 -14.87 -35.48
CA GLU A 42 -7.25 -15.06 -35.49
C GLU A 42 -7.84 -15.34 -34.09
N ARG A 43 -7.06 -15.99 -33.20
CA ARG A 43 -7.46 -16.28 -31.82
C ARG A 43 -7.22 -15.14 -30.83
N SER A 44 -6.56 -14.05 -31.21
CA SER A 44 -6.20 -12.95 -30.28
C SER A 44 -7.42 -12.33 -29.61
N GLY A 45 -8.56 -12.23 -30.31
CA GLY A 45 -9.80 -11.72 -29.73
C GLY A 45 -10.36 -12.64 -28.64
N HIS A 46 -10.22 -13.97 -28.81
CA HIS A 46 -10.64 -14.94 -27.80
C HIS A 46 -9.75 -14.86 -26.55
N MET A 47 -8.43 -14.81 -26.73
CA MET A 47 -7.47 -14.69 -25.63
C MET A 47 -7.67 -13.42 -24.81
N LEU A 48 -7.91 -12.29 -25.46
CA LEU A 48 -8.20 -11.03 -24.76
C LEU A 48 -9.50 -11.12 -23.95
N ALA A 49 -10.55 -11.73 -24.51
CA ALA A 49 -11.80 -11.93 -23.80
C ALA A 49 -11.62 -12.83 -22.56
N LEU A 50 -10.81 -13.89 -22.66
CA LEU A 50 -10.46 -14.75 -21.53
C LEU A 50 -9.65 -14.01 -20.46
N ALA A 51 -8.69 -13.18 -20.86
CA ALA A 51 -7.90 -12.36 -19.94
C ALA A 51 -8.77 -11.40 -19.13
N LEU A 52 -9.67 -10.65 -19.79
CA LEU A 52 -10.59 -9.74 -19.10
C LEU A 52 -11.55 -10.52 -18.17
N LEU A 53 -12.09 -11.64 -18.65
CA LEU A 53 -12.96 -12.50 -17.86
C LEU A 53 -12.26 -13.08 -16.62
N LEU A 54 -10.98 -13.46 -16.74
CA LEU A 54 -10.16 -13.93 -15.63
C LEU A 54 -9.99 -12.83 -14.58
N LEU A 55 -9.58 -11.63 -14.98
CA LEU A 55 -9.39 -10.50 -14.06
C LEU A 55 -10.69 -10.13 -13.33
N ASP A 56 -11.82 -10.10 -14.04
CA ASP A 56 -13.14 -9.87 -13.46
C ASP A 56 -13.54 -10.98 -12.47
N THR A 57 -13.31 -12.24 -12.84
CA THR A 57 -13.64 -13.39 -11.98
C THR A 57 -12.82 -13.37 -10.69
N LEU A 58 -11.52 -13.10 -10.79
CA LEU A 58 -10.66 -12.96 -9.61
C LEU A 58 -11.07 -11.76 -8.76
N ARG A 59 -11.47 -10.64 -9.38
CA ARG A 59 -12.01 -9.48 -8.66
C ARG A 59 -13.28 -9.85 -7.90
N GLU A 60 -14.20 -10.58 -8.51
CA GLU A 60 -15.43 -11.04 -7.86
C GLU A 60 -15.12 -11.95 -6.65
N ILE A 61 -14.18 -12.89 -6.80
CA ILE A 61 -13.78 -13.79 -5.70
C ILE A 61 -13.07 -13.03 -4.57
N GLU A 62 -12.16 -12.11 -4.92
CA GLU A 62 -11.47 -11.23 -3.98
C GLU A 62 -12.47 -10.29 -3.28
N MET A 63 -13.52 -9.84 -3.99
CA MET A 63 -14.62 -9.13 -3.36
C MET A 63 -15.34 -10.02 -2.36
N ASP A 64 -15.57 -11.29 -2.62
CA ASP A 64 -16.34 -12.12 -1.68
C ASP A 64 -15.53 -12.56 -0.44
N ARG A 65 -14.22 -12.80 -0.58
CA ARG A 65 -13.39 -13.43 0.47
C ARG A 65 -12.20 -12.59 0.94
N GLY A 66 -11.91 -11.47 0.28
CA GLY A 66 -10.71 -10.67 0.49
C GLY A 66 -9.52 -11.13 -0.38
N PRO A 67 -8.43 -10.34 -0.41
CA PRO A 67 -7.25 -10.61 -1.24
C PRO A 67 -6.59 -11.92 -0.82
N SER A 68 -6.66 -12.93 -1.69
CA SER A 68 -6.11 -14.25 -1.41
C SER A 68 -5.84 -15.03 -2.68
N PHE A 69 -4.98 -16.06 -2.56
CA PHE A 69 -4.73 -17.02 -3.62
C PHE A 69 -5.95 -17.92 -3.84
N VAL A 70 -6.38 -18.03 -5.10
CA VAL A 70 -7.54 -18.81 -5.52
C VAL A 70 -7.09 -20.02 -6.35
N PRO A 71 -7.57 -21.24 -6.07
CA PRO A 71 -7.27 -22.41 -6.90
C PRO A 71 -7.72 -22.21 -8.36
N ILE A 72 -6.86 -22.53 -9.33
CA ILE A 72 -7.16 -22.38 -10.77
C ILE A 72 -8.43 -23.15 -11.14
N GLY A 73 -8.67 -24.33 -10.56
CA GLY A 73 -9.90 -25.09 -10.77
C GLY A 73 -11.18 -24.38 -10.32
N GLU A 74 -11.11 -23.58 -9.24
CA GLU A 74 -12.23 -22.75 -8.79
C GLU A 74 -12.49 -21.61 -9.78
N VAL A 75 -11.43 -20.93 -10.23
CA VAL A 75 -11.51 -19.87 -11.23
C VAL A 75 -12.08 -20.39 -12.55
N LEU A 76 -11.59 -21.53 -13.03
CA LEU A 76 -12.06 -22.18 -14.25
C LEU A 76 -13.56 -22.52 -14.16
N SER A 77 -14.00 -23.05 -13.02
CA SER A 77 -15.42 -23.35 -12.77
C SER A 77 -16.28 -22.08 -12.80
N ALA A 78 -15.81 -21.01 -12.17
CA ALA A 78 -16.50 -19.71 -12.18
C ALA A 78 -16.57 -19.10 -13.59
N MET A 79 -15.47 -19.13 -14.36
CA MET A 79 -15.43 -18.65 -15.74
C MET A 79 -16.35 -19.47 -16.66
N ARG A 80 -16.38 -20.81 -16.50
CA ARG A 80 -17.24 -21.70 -17.30
C ARG A 80 -18.74 -21.46 -17.09
N LYS A 81 -19.16 -20.95 -15.92
CA LYS A 81 -20.55 -20.54 -15.69
C LYS A 81 -20.95 -19.36 -16.58
N ARG A 82 -20.01 -18.48 -16.92
CA ARG A 82 -20.24 -17.29 -17.77
C ARG A 82 -20.01 -17.59 -19.25
N VAL A 83 -18.96 -18.36 -19.56
CA VAL A 83 -18.56 -18.72 -20.92
C VAL A 83 -18.22 -20.21 -20.96
N SER A 84 -19.13 -21.02 -21.50
CA SER A 84 -19.00 -22.48 -21.50
C SER A 84 -17.85 -23.01 -22.35
N THR A 85 -17.33 -22.21 -23.28
CA THR A 85 -16.24 -22.58 -24.20
C THR A 85 -14.84 -22.44 -23.59
N VAL A 86 -14.71 -22.02 -22.32
CA VAL A 86 -13.41 -21.86 -21.66
C VAL A 86 -12.79 -23.23 -21.38
N ILE A 87 -11.60 -23.47 -21.93
CA ILE A 87 -10.79 -24.67 -21.68
C ILE A 87 -9.64 -24.35 -20.72
N GLU A 88 -9.11 -25.39 -20.07
CA GLU A 88 -8.04 -25.26 -19.08
C GLU A 88 -6.73 -24.79 -19.71
N GLU A 89 -6.37 -25.33 -20.88
CA GLU A 89 -5.15 -24.95 -21.61
C GLU A 89 -5.09 -23.45 -21.95
N ASP A 90 -6.22 -22.88 -22.40
CA ASP A 90 -6.30 -21.45 -22.71
C ASP A 90 -6.24 -20.59 -21.44
N LEU A 91 -6.82 -21.07 -20.33
CA LEU A 91 -6.73 -20.39 -19.04
C LEU A 91 -5.30 -20.38 -18.51
N ASP A 92 -4.60 -21.51 -18.56
CA ASP A 92 -3.20 -21.61 -18.16
C ASP A 92 -2.31 -20.69 -19.00
N PHE A 93 -2.51 -20.67 -20.33
CA PHE A 93 -1.79 -19.77 -21.21
C PHE A 93 -2.01 -18.29 -20.86
N VAL A 94 -3.26 -17.91 -20.56
CA VAL A 94 -3.60 -16.54 -20.16
C VAL A 94 -2.98 -16.20 -18.81
N ILE A 95 -3.05 -17.09 -17.82
CA ILE A 95 -2.42 -16.89 -16.50
C ILE A 95 -0.91 -16.70 -16.65
N ASP A 96 -0.24 -17.59 -17.38
CA ASP A 96 1.20 -17.52 -17.56
C ASP A 96 1.60 -16.26 -18.33
N SER A 97 0.80 -15.83 -19.32
CA SER A 97 1.01 -14.58 -20.06
C SER A 97 0.87 -13.34 -19.17
N LEU A 98 -0.14 -13.32 -18.30
CA LEU A 98 -0.41 -12.19 -17.39
C LEU A 98 0.51 -12.16 -16.17
N ALA A 99 1.08 -13.31 -15.79
CA ALA A 99 2.07 -13.43 -14.72
C ALA A 99 3.49 -13.06 -15.18
N HIS A 100 3.74 -13.06 -16.48
CA HIS A 100 5.07 -12.80 -17.01
C HIS A 100 5.49 -11.34 -16.82
N GLU A 101 6.69 -11.14 -16.29
CA GLU A 101 7.28 -9.81 -16.16
C GLU A 101 7.63 -9.23 -17.54
N ARG A 102 7.42 -7.92 -17.68
CA ARG A 102 7.78 -7.18 -18.87
C ARG A 102 8.63 -5.98 -18.47
N GLU A 103 9.74 -5.80 -19.16
CA GLU A 103 10.60 -4.63 -18.93
C GLU A 103 9.95 -3.38 -19.52
N ILE A 104 9.67 -2.38 -18.68
CA ILE A 104 9.26 -1.04 -19.09
C ILE A 104 10.33 -0.04 -18.67
N ARG A 105 10.92 0.64 -19.66
CA ARG A 105 11.79 1.80 -19.44
C ARG A 105 10.97 3.07 -19.50
N TYR A 106 11.16 3.97 -18.55
CA TYR A 106 10.44 5.25 -18.50
C TYR A 106 11.41 6.39 -18.22
N GLY A 107 11.01 7.61 -18.59
CA GLY A 107 11.73 8.83 -18.27
C GLY A 107 10.88 9.69 -17.35
N VAL A 108 11.50 10.31 -16.35
CA VAL A 108 10.88 11.32 -15.47
C VAL A 108 11.64 12.63 -15.69
N GLU A 109 10.92 13.71 -15.95
CA GLU A 109 11.52 15.04 -16.04
C GLU A 109 12.09 15.41 -14.67
N ASP A 110 13.35 15.85 -14.63
CA ASP A 110 14.08 16.17 -13.39
C ASP A 110 13.81 17.58 -12.86
N GLY A 111 12.96 18.35 -13.55
CA GLY A 111 12.64 19.73 -13.20
C GLY A 111 13.69 20.76 -13.65
N GLU A 112 14.86 20.32 -14.14
CA GLU A 112 15.94 21.18 -14.68
C GLU A 112 16.07 21.08 -16.21
N GLY A 113 15.08 20.49 -16.86
CA GLY A 113 15.03 20.32 -18.32
C GLY A 113 15.76 19.06 -18.82
N GLY A 114 16.17 18.16 -17.92
CA GLY A 114 16.66 16.83 -18.23
C GLY A 114 15.61 15.75 -17.99
N ILE A 115 15.95 14.53 -18.40
CA ILE A 115 15.11 13.33 -18.23
C ILE A 115 15.95 12.27 -17.51
N THR A 116 15.49 11.87 -16.34
CA THR A 116 16.04 10.73 -15.61
C THR A 116 15.35 9.45 -16.04
N PHE A 117 16.12 8.43 -16.42
CA PHE A 117 15.56 7.16 -16.87
C PHE A 117 15.43 6.15 -15.73
N GLY A 118 14.28 5.52 -15.63
CA GLY A 118 13.96 4.44 -14.70
C GLY A 118 13.55 3.15 -15.41
N LEU A 119 13.48 2.07 -14.63
CA LEU A 119 13.10 0.73 -15.08
C LEU A 119 12.05 0.15 -14.14
N THR A 120 10.99 -0.44 -14.70
CA THR A 120 10.01 -1.21 -13.92
C THR A 120 9.82 -2.58 -14.56
N LYS A 121 10.24 -3.62 -13.83
CA LYS A 121 10.13 -5.02 -14.26
C LYS A 121 9.17 -5.82 -13.37
N GLU A 122 9.28 -5.63 -12.07
CA GLU A 122 8.52 -6.38 -11.06
C GLU A 122 7.06 -5.91 -10.92
N SER A 123 6.71 -4.72 -11.41
CA SER A 123 5.36 -4.14 -11.25
C SER A 123 4.41 -4.42 -12.41
N THR A 124 4.86 -5.09 -13.47
CA THR A 124 4.04 -5.30 -14.68
C THR A 124 3.10 -6.49 -14.63
N PRO A 125 3.39 -7.60 -13.89
CA PRO A 125 2.47 -8.72 -13.84
C PRO A 125 1.08 -8.30 -13.34
N LEU A 126 0.03 -8.85 -13.95
CA LEU A 126 -1.37 -8.61 -13.58
C LEU A 126 -1.92 -9.73 -12.68
N VAL A 127 -1.30 -10.91 -12.72
CA VAL A 127 -1.64 -12.00 -11.81
C VAL A 127 -0.38 -12.58 -11.20
N GLU A 128 -0.49 -13.08 -9.97
CA GLU A 128 0.57 -13.79 -9.28
C GLU A 128 0.20 -15.28 -9.17
N LYS A 129 1.12 -16.17 -9.55
CA LYS A 129 0.95 -17.62 -9.48
C LYS A 129 1.71 -18.17 -8.28
N ALA A 130 1.01 -18.83 -7.36
CA ALA A 130 1.64 -19.47 -6.22
C ALA A 130 2.54 -20.61 -6.69
N ARG A 131 3.81 -20.61 -6.26
CA ARG A 131 4.79 -21.62 -6.64
C ARG A 131 4.36 -23.00 -6.13
N GLY A 132 4.02 -23.89 -7.05
CA GLY A 132 3.73 -25.31 -6.76
C GLY A 132 2.29 -25.64 -6.33
N PHE A 133 1.39 -24.66 -6.23
CA PHE A 133 0.04 -24.89 -5.69
C PHE A 133 -1.12 -24.67 -6.69
N SER A 134 -0.84 -24.40 -7.97
CA SER A 134 -1.86 -24.12 -9.00
C SER A 134 -2.93 -23.14 -8.51
N GLN A 135 -2.46 -22.06 -7.89
CA GLN A 135 -3.29 -20.98 -7.37
C GLN A 135 -2.85 -19.66 -7.99
N VAL A 136 -3.80 -18.74 -8.11
CA VAL A 136 -3.62 -17.44 -8.76
C VAL A 136 -4.28 -16.34 -7.92
N GLN A 137 -3.67 -15.15 -7.90
CA GLN A 137 -4.18 -13.95 -7.23
C GLN A 137 -4.00 -12.72 -8.12
N LEU A 138 -4.80 -11.67 -7.92
CA LEU A 138 -4.56 -10.36 -8.54
C LEU A 138 -3.34 -9.67 -7.92
N THR A 139 -2.50 -9.08 -8.76
CA THR A 139 -1.47 -8.13 -8.31
C THR A 139 -2.08 -6.75 -8.07
N GLU A 140 -1.30 -5.86 -7.44
CA GLU A 140 -1.73 -4.47 -7.25
C GLU A 140 -1.92 -3.73 -8.58
N ASN A 141 -1.10 -4.03 -9.59
CA ASN A 141 -1.22 -3.45 -10.92
C ASN A 141 -2.52 -3.87 -11.62
N ALA A 142 -2.97 -5.12 -11.43
CA ALA A 142 -4.28 -5.53 -11.95
C ALA A 142 -5.45 -4.90 -11.21
N ARG A 143 -5.35 -4.71 -9.88
CA ARG A 143 -6.36 -3.95 -9.14
C ARG A 143 -6.45 -2.52 -9.65
N LEU A 144 -5.31 -1.87 -9.90
CA LEU A 144 -5.25 -0.54 -10.50
C LEU A 144 -5.88 -0.51 -11.90
N LEU A 145 -5.54 -1.47 -12.77
CA LEU A 145 -6.16 -1.58 -14.10
C LEU A 145 -7.68 -1.72 -14.01
N LEU A 146 -8.16 -2.65 -13.18
CA LEU A 146 -9.59 -2.87 -12.95
C LEU A 146 -10.28 -1.63 -12.39
N ARG A 147 -9.59 -0.86 -11.54
CA ARG A 147 -10.07 0.42 -11.01
C ARG A 147 -10.18 1.47 -12.12
N ILE A 148 -9.14 1.67 -12.93
CA ILE A 148 -9.13 2.63 -14.05
C ILE A 148 -10.20 2.27 -15.08
N SER A 149 -10.34 0.98 -15.40
CA SER A 149 -11.41 0.47 -16.25
C SER A 149 -12.80 0.73 -15.66
N ALA A 150 -12.97 0.57 -14.35
CA ALA A 150 -14.22 0.84 -13.64
C ALA A 150 -14.50 2.34 -13.41
N MET A 151 -13.49 3.21 -13.41
CA MET A 151 -13.64 4.66 -13.20
C MET A 151 -14.50 5.35 -14.26
N LYS A 152 -14.77 4.70 -15.39
CA LYS A 152 -15.72 5.20 -16.40
C LYS A 152 -17.16 4.72 -16.21
N GLU A 153 -17.47 3.91 -15.20
CA GLU A 153 -18.84 3.87 -14.62
C GLU A 153 -19.08 5.16 -13.83
N SER A 154 -18.88 6.31 -14.49
CA SER A 154 -18.84 7.60 -13.85
C SER A 154 -20.20 7.88 -13.23
N TRP A 155 -20.18 8.06 -11.93
CA TRP A 155 -21.32 8.54 -11.16
C TRP A 155 -21.89 9.85 -11.73
N LEU A 156 -21.03 10.67 -12.36
CA LEU A 156 -21.33 11.98 -12.94
C LEU A 156 -22.05 11.94 -14.30
N TYR A 157 -22.13 10.79 -14.99
CA TYR A 157 -22.77 10.68 -16.32
C TYR A 157 -24.04 9.80 -16.33
N SER A 158 -24.62 9.55 -15.14
CA SER A 158 -25.81 8.71 -14.98
C SER A 158 -27.07 9.30 -15.67
N ASP A 159 -27.06 10.60 -15.95
CA ASP A 159 -28.06 11.37 -16.69
C ASP A 159 -28.10 11.00 -18.19
N ILE A 160 -26.95 10.75 -18.80
CA ILE A 160 -26.82 10.44 -20.24
C ILE A 160 -27.52 9.12 -20.59
N ASP A 161 -27.47 8.12 -19.71
CA ASP A 161 -28.15 6.85 -19.92
C ASP A 161 -29.66 6.95 -19.69
N ALA A 162 -30.10 7.80 -18.76
CA ALA A 162 -31.51 8.12 -18.58
C ALA A 162 -32.10 8.86 -19.81
N GLU A 163 -31.34 9.77 -20.44
CA GLU A 163 -31.81 10.48 -21.64
C GLU A 163 -32.12 9.54 -22.81
N LYS A 164 -31.38 8.43 -22.94
CA LYS A 164 -31.62 7.44 -24.00
C LYS A 164 -33.02 6.84 -23.89
N LEU A 165 -33.51 6.66 -22.68
CA LEU A 165 -34.86 6.15 -22.41
C LEU A 165 -35.93 7.13 -22.90
N VAL A 166 -35.78 8.43 -22.60
CA VAL A 166 -36.69 9.49 -23.09
C VAL A 166 -36.68 9.54 -24.62
N LYS A 167 -35.50 9.59 -25.24
CA LYS A 167 -35.36 9.67 -26.71
C LYS A 167 -35.91 8.42 -27.41
N ALA A 168 -35.81 7.24 -26.80
CA ALA A 168 -36.38 6.01 -27.35
C ALA A 168 -37.92 6.06 -27.37
N ILE A 169 -38.55 6.59 -26.31
CA ILE A 169 -39.99 6.77 -26.25
C ILE A 169 -40.46 7.79 -27.29
N GLU A 170 -39.79 8.95 -27.37
CA GLU A 170 -40.14 10.01 -28.32
C GLU A 170 -40.02 9.60 -29.78
N ARG A 171 -39.06 8.72 -30.10
CA ARG A 171 -38.83 8.22 -31.46
C ARG A 171 -39.63 6.97 -31.79
N GLY A 172 -40.45 6.47 -30.86
CA GLY A 172 -41.19 5.22 -31.02
C GLY A 172 -40.30 3.98 -31.19
N GLN A 173 -39.07 4.01 -30.66
CA GLN A 173 -38.12 2.89 -30.72
C GLN A 173 -38.40 1.90 -29.57
N PHE A 174 -39.61 1.36 -29.52
CA PHE A 174 -40.09 0.55 -28.39
C PHE A 174 -39.31 -0.75 -28.17
N ALA A 175 -38.67 -1.29 -29.21
CA ALA A 175 -37.81 -2.47 -29.11
C ALA A 175 -36.56 -2.28 -28.24
N ASP A 176 -36.05 -1.05 -28.16
CA ASP A 176 -34.83 -0.75 -27.41
C ASP A 176 -35.08 -0.51 -25.92
N ILE A 177 -36.31 -0.15 -25.53
CA ILE A 177 -36.67 0.23 -24.17
C ILE A 177 -36.34 -0.88 -23.16
N PRO A 178 -36.71 -2.17 -23.36
CA PRO A 178 -36.40 -3.22 -22.39
C PRO A 178 -34.90 -3.42 -22.18
N ARG A 179 -34.11 -3.25 -23.24
CA ARG A 179 -32.65 -3.37 -23.17
C ARG A 179 -32.07 -2.22 -22.34
N PHE A 180 -32.55 -0.99 -22.56
CA PHE A 180 -32.12 0.17 -21.77
C PHE A 180 -32.51 0.04 -20.30
N CYS A 181 -33.74 -0.37 -19.99
CA CYS A 181 -34.18 -0.59 -18.61
C CYS A 181 -33.31 -1.62 -17.89
N LYS A 182 -33.03 -2.78 -18.52
CA LYS A 182 -32.16 -3.81 -17.93
C LYS A 182 -30.73 -3.31 -17.69
N MET A 183 -30.18 -2.57 -18.65
CA MET A 183 -28.83 -2.00 -18.54
C MET A 183 -28.75 -1.03 -17.35
N MET A 184 -29.72 -0.12 -17.22
CA MET A 184 -29.79 0.81 -16.10
C MET A 184 -29.96 0.10 -14.75
N ILE A 185 -30.82 -0.92 -14.66
CA ILE A 185 -31.00 -1.69 -13.41
C ILE A 185 -29.70 -2.36 -12.98
N LEU A 186 -28.97 -2.98 -13.92
CA LEU A 186 -27.68 -3.62 -13.65
C LEU A 186 -26.63 -2.61 -13.18
N GLU A 187 -26.57 -1.45 -13.83
CA GLU A 187 -25.65 -0.38 -13.45
C GLU A 187 -25.96 0.17 -12.05
N ILE A 188 -27.25 0.40 -11.74
CA ILE A 188 -27.69 0.83 -10.41
C ILE A 188 -27.35 -0.22 -9.35
N ALA A 189 -27.49 -1.50 -9.66
CA ALA A 189 -27.11 -2.58 -8.75
C ALA A 189 -25.59 -2.61 -8.50
N SER A 190 -24.77 -2.41 -9.55
CA SER A 190 -23.30 -2.28 -9.43
C SER A 190 -22.94 -1.11 -8.51
N LYS A 191 -23.48 0.08 -8.78
CA LYS A 191 -23.26 1.30 -7.99
C LYS A 191 -23.68 1.13 -6.52
N ASN A 192 -24.82 0.47 -6.27
CA ASN A 192 -25.24 0.11 -4.91
C ASN A 192 -24.23 -0.80 -4.20
N LYS A 193 -23.70 -1.83 -4.89
CA LYS A 193 -22.67 -2.72 -4.32
C LYS A 193 -21.39 -1.96 -4.00
N GLN A 194 -21.00 -1.00 -4.84
CA GLN A 194 -19.84 -0.13 -4.61
C GLN A 194 -20.02 0.71 -3.35
N LEU A 195 -21.19 1.32 -3.11
CA LEU A 195 -21.45 2.10 -1.88
C LEU A 195 -21.39 1.24 -0.61
N SER A 196 -22.04 0.06 -0.62
CA SER A 196 -21.98 -0.85 0.52
C SER A 196 -20.53 -1.30 0.79
N SER A 197 -19.78 -1.64 -0.27
CA SER A 197 -18.39 -2.07 -0.14
C SER A 197 -17.48 -0.96 0.39
N ALA A 198 -17.69 0.29 -0.04
CA ALA A 198 -16.93 1.45 0.42
C ALA A 198 -17.18 1.80 1.90
N LEU A 199 -18.35 1.46 2.45
CA LEU A 199 -18.64 1.63 3.88
C LEU A 199 -18.09 0.51 4.74
N GLU A 200 -18.17 -0.73 4.25
CA GLU A 200 -17.85 -1.93 5.04
C GLU A 200 -16.34 -2.24 5.09
N ARG A 201 -15.55 -1.77 4.11
CA ARG A 201 -14.17 -2.24 3.92
C ARG A 201 -13.13 -1.12 4.09
N PRO A 202 -12.19 -1.26 5.03
CA PRO A 202 -11.09 -0.30 5.21
C PRO A 202 -10.17 -0.20 3.99
N THR A 203 -10.00 -1.29 3.24
CA THR A 203 -9.15 -1.37 2.04
C THR A 203 -9.64 -0.51 0.88
N LEU A 204 -10.88 0.01 0.95
CA LEU A 204 -11.48 0.89 -0.06
C LEU A 204 -11.56 2.35 0.41
N ALA A 205 -10.70 2.76 1.34
CA ALA A 205 -10.67 4.13 1.86
C ALA A 205 -10.52 5.20 0.76
N GLU A 206 -9.67 4.96 -0.24
CA GLU A 206 -9.48 5.88 -1.37
C GLU A 206 -10.75 6.05 -2.22
N LEU A 207 -11.50 4.96 -2.44
CA LEU A 207 -12.78 5.01 -3.15
C LEU A 207 -13.81 5.79 -2.33
N ARG A 208 -13.85 5.56 -1.02
CA ARG A 208 -14.72 6.29 -0.10
C ARG A 208 -14.39 7.79 -0.11
N ASP A 209 -13.11 8.15 -0.05
CA ASP A 209 -12.67 9.54 -0.04
C ASP A 209 -13.00 10.24 -1.37
N MET A 210 -12.79 9.58 -2.51
CA MET A 210 -13.23 10.10 -3.81
C MET A 210 -14.76 10.32 -3.86
N LEU A 211 -15.56 9.36 -3.40
CA LEU A 211 -17.02 9.49 -3.37
C LEU A 211 -17.50 10.61 -2.44
N ILE A 212 -16.76 10.92 -1.38
CA ILE A 212 -17.04 12.07 -0.49
C ILE A 212 -16.67 13.37 -1.20
N ASP A 213 -15.47 13.43 -1.79
CA ASP A 213 -14.92 14.64 -2.40
C ASP A 213 -15.76 15.08 -3.61
N ASP A 214 -16.14 14.13 -4.48
CA ASP A 214 -17.03 14.36 -5.62
C ASP A 214 -18.53 14.29 -5.25
N GLY A 215 -18.84 14.06 -3.97
CA GLY A 215 -20.19 13.82 -3.45
C GLY A 215 -21.26 14.82 -3.91
N PRO A 216 -21.03 16.15 -3.87
CA PRO A 216 -21.99 17.13 -4.36
C PRO A 216 -22.30 16.98 -5.86
N GLY A 217 -21.28 16.71 -6.68
CA GLY A 217 -21.44 16.51 -8.13
C GLY A 217 -22.20 15.23 -8.44
N ILE A 218 -21.88 14.14 -7.73
CA ILE A 218 -22.55 12.85 -7.87
C ILE A 218 -24.02 12.93 -7.45
N ALA A 219 -24.30 13.59 -6.31
CA ALA A 219 -25.67 13.78 -5.83
C ALA A 219 -26.50 14.62 -6.82
N GLY A 220 -25.87 15.62 -7.46
CA GLY A 220 -26.47 16.38 -8.57
C GLY A 220 -26.81 15.48 -9.75
N ALA A 221 -25.85 14.73 -10.28
CA ALA A 221 -26.05 13.83 -11.42
C ALA A 221 -27.12 12.76 -11.16
N LEU A 222 -27.19 12.20 -9.95
CA LEU A 222 -28.24 11.24 -9.56
C LEU A 222 -29.62 11.88 -9.48
N ARG A 223 -29.71 13.14 -9.04
CA ARG A 223 -30.96 13.90 -9.04
C ARG A 223 -31.42 14.19 -10.47
N ASP A 224 -30.50 14.62 -11.34
CA ASP A 224 -30.80 14.88 -12.75
C ASP A 224 -31.26 13.60 -13.46
N ALA A 225 -30.57 12.48 -13.23
CA ALA A 225 -31.00 11.17 -13.74
C ALA A 225 -32.39 10.78 -13.23
N THR A 226 -32.72 11.08 -11.96
CA THR A 226 -34.06 10.83 -11.39
C THR A 226 -35.13 11.62 -12.13
N GLU A 227 -34.91 12.91 -12.37
CA GLU A 227 -35.87 13.77 -13.10
C GLU A 227 -36.03 13.32 -14.56
N VAL A 228 -34.96 12.90 -15.22
CA VAL A 228 -35.02 12.38 -16.61
C VAL A 228 -35.81 11.06 -16.66
N VAL A 229 -35.59 10.12 -15.74
CA VAL A 229 -36.37 8.87 -15.69
C VAL A 229 -37.83 9.14 -15.35
N LYS A 230 -38.11 10.11 -14.47
CA LYS A 230 -39.49 10.55 -14.18
C LYS A 230 -40.17 11.15 -15.41
N GLN A 231 -39.44 11.89 -16.24
CA GLN A 231 -39.92 12.35 -17.53
C GLN A 231 -40.22 11.18 -18.48
N ALA A 232 -39.36 10.17 -18.55
CA ALA A 232 -39.61 8.95 -19.32
C ALA A 232 -40.86 8.21 -18.83
N CYS A 233 -41.05 8.12 -17.51
CA CYS A 233 -42.23 7.56 -16.88
C CYS A 233 -43.50 8.33 -17.33
N SER A 234 -43.51 9.66 -17.19
CA SER A 234 -44.63 10.48 -17.67
C SER A 234 -44.94 10.29 -19.15
N LYS A 235 -43.92 10.12 -20.01
CA LYS A 235 -44.09 9.94 -21.45
C LYS A 235 -44.62 8.56 -21.83
N ILE A 236 -44.21 7.49 -21.14
CA ILE A 236 -44.71 6.12 -21.44
C ILE A 236 -46.17 5.94 -20.99
N PHE A 237 -46.65 6.74 -20.03
CA PHE A 237 -48.04 6.75 -19.60
C PHE A 237 -48.96 7.65 -20.45
N ASP A 238 -48.38 8.45 -21.36
CA ASP A 238 -49.16 9.34 -22.21
C ASP A 238 -50.02 8.58 -23.23
N ALA A 239 -51.21 9.13 -23.52
CA ALA A 239 -52.17 8.53 -24.44
C ALA A 239 -51.62 8.44 -25.87
N GLY A 240 -50.88 9.47 -26.31
CA GLY A 240 -50.24 9.49 -27.64
C GLY A 240 -49.15 8.42 -27.80
N THR A 241 -48.41 8.12 -26.73
CA THR A 241 -47.41 7.03 -26.73
C THR A 241 -48.08 5.66 -26.82
N ARG A 242 -49.24 5.47 -26.17
CA ARG A 242 -50.02 4.23 -26.28
C ARG A 242 -50.50 3.97 -27.70
N GLU A 243 -51.04 4.99 -28.37
CA GLU A 243 -51.43 4.87 -29.78
C GLU A 243 -50.23 4.58 -30.68
N SER A 244 -49.10 5.25 -30.43
CA SER A 244 -47.85 5.04 -31.17
C SER A 244 -47.30 3.61 -31.01
N PHE A 245 -47.43 3.04 -29.82
CA PHE A 245 -47.02 1.67 -29.53
C PHE A 245 -47.89 0.65 -30.27
N GLU A 246 -49.21 0.80 -30.26
CA GLU A 246 -50.10 -0.13 -30.97
C GLU A 246 -49.85 -0.10 -32.49
N MET A 247 -49.70 1.09 -33.09
CA MET A 247 -49.32 1.22 -34.50
C MET A 247 -47.96 0.59 -34.83
N TRP A 248 -47.00 0.69 -33.92
CA TRP A 248 -45.69 0.07 -34.09
C TRP A 248 -45.75 -1.46 -33.97
N ARG A 249 -46.56 -1.96 -33.02
CA ARG A 249 -46.77 -3.39 -32.74
C ARG A 249 -47.46 -4.11 -33.89
N GLU A 250 -48.39 -3.46 -34.59
CA GLU A 250 -49.00 -3.99 -35.81
C GLU A 250 -47.96 -4.28 -36.91
N ARG A 251 -46.89 -3.48 -36.97
CA ARG A 251 -45.80 -3.63 -37.96
C ARG A 251 -44.67 -4.54 -37.46
N ASN A 252 -44.54 -4.71 -36.14
CA ASN A 252 -43.48 -5.46 -35.48
C ASN A 252 -44.11 -6.39 -34.44
N PRO A 253 -44.45 -7.64 -34.79
CA PRO A 253 -45.09 -8.56 -33.86
C PRO A 253 -44.15 -8.90 -32.70
N VAL A 254 -44.46 -8.36 -31.52
CA VAL A 254 -43.75 -8.61 -30.27
C VAL A 254 -44.68 -9.23 -29.22
N SER A 255 -44.10 -10.00 -28.30
CA SER A 255 -44.82 -10.73 -27.26
C SER A 255 -45.24 -9.89 -26.05
N TYR A 256 -44.72 -8.66 -25.91
CA TYR A 256 -44.98 -7.79 -24.76
C TYR A 256 -45.98 -6.67 -25.10
N SER A 257 -46.66 -6.20 -24.05
CA SER A 257 -47.61 -5.08 -24.11
C SER A 257 -46.96 -3.78 -23.64
N ILE A 258 -47.60 -2.63 -23.90
CA ILE A 258 -47.15 -1.35 -23.34
C ILE A 258 -47.12 -1.36 -21.81
N GLY A 259 -48.02 -2.12 -21.17
CA GLY A 259 -48.03 -2.29 -19.71
C GLY A 259 -46.73 -2.90 -19.19
N ASN A 260 -46.11 -3.82 -19.94
CA ASN A 260 -44.80 -4.37 -19.57
C ASN A 260 -43.70 -3.31 -19.60
N LEU A 261 -43.70 -2.44 -20.62
CA LEU A 261 -42.74 -1.33 -20.72
C LEU A 261 -42.94 -0.30 -19.61
N GLN A 262 -44.19 -0.01 -19.27
CA GLN A 262 -44.54 0.87 -18.15
C GLN A 262 -43.97 0.32 -16.84
N THR A 263 -44.21 -0.96 -16.53
CA THR A 263 -43.66 -1.60 -15.33
C THR A 263 -42.12 -1.62 -15.31
N GLU A 264 -41.47 -1.88 -16.44
CA GLU A 264 -40.00 -1.86 -16.51
C GLU A 264 -39.42 -0.46 -16.26
N ILE A 265 -40.06 0.59 -16.79
CA ILE A 265 -39.62 1.98 -16.57
C ILE A 265 -39.89 2.42 -15.12
N GLU A 266 -41.03 2.05 -14.54
CA GLU A 266 -41.32 2.28 -13.12
C GLU A 266 -40.29 1.60 -12.21
N LEU A 267 -39.88 0.38 -12.55
CA LEU A 267 -38.84 -0.33 -11.81
C LEU A 267 -37.50 0.42 -11.87
N VAL A 268 -37.11 0.96 -13.03
CA VAL A 268 -35.91 1.79 -13.16
C VAL A 268 -36.03 3.03 -12.27
N MET A 269 -37.16 3.74 -12.31
CA MET A 269 -37.41 4.93 -11.49
C MET A 269 -37.22 4.63 -9.99
N GLN A 270 -37.83 3.57 -9.50
CA GLN A 270 -37.71 3.15 -8.10
C GLN A 270 -36.25 2.84 -7.71
N ASN A 271 -35.51 2.18 -8.59
CA ASN A 271 -34.10 1.84 -8.35
C ASN A 271 -33.20 3.09 -8.34
N VAL A 272 -33.41 4.04 -9.26
CA VAL A 272 -32.65 5.30 -9.30
C VAL A 272 -32.92 6.14 -8.05
N GLU A 273 -34.19 6.27 -7.63
CA GLU A 273 -34.53 6.99 -6.41
C GLU A 273 -33.94 6.34 -5.16
N ALA A 274 -33.96 4.99 -5.09
CA ALA A 274 -33.37 4.25 -3.99
C ALA A 274 -31.85 4.46 -3.93
N LEU A 275 -31.17 4.46 -5.09
CA LEU A 275 -29.74 4.75 -5.19
C LEU A 275 -29.42 6.18 -4.75
N SER A 276 -30.19 7.17 -5.21
CA SER A 276 -30.03 8.58 -4.80
C SER A 276 -30.15 8.74 -3.29
N ARG A 277 -31.20 8.17 -2.68
CA ARG A 277 -31.41 8.17 -1.22
C ARG A 277 -30.26 7.48 -0.48
N ARG A 278 -29.81 6.33 -0.98
CA ARG A 278 -28.68 5.60 -0.39
C ARG A 278 -27.38 6.36 -0.49
N PHE A 279 -27.13 7.06 -1.59
CA PHE A 279 -25.93 7.88 -1.77
C PHE A 279 -25.88 9.05 -0.78
N VAL A 280 -27.01 9.73 -0.57
CA VAL A 280 -27.09 10.78 0.46
C VAL A 280 -26.85 10.20 1.85
N GLY A 281 -27.47 9.06 2.18
CA GLY A 281 -27.22 8.37 3.45
C GLY A 281 -25.77 7.89 3.60
N PHE A 282 -25.12 7.50 2.51
CA PHE A 282 -23.69 7.16 2.46
C PHE A 282 -22.85 8.38 2.84
N LEU A 283 -23.10 9.56 2.26
CA LEU A 283 -22.36 10.78 2.59
C LEU A 283 -22.50 11.15 4.06
N GLU A 284 -23.71 11.09 4.62
CA GLU A 284 -23.94 11.35 6.05
C GLU A 284 -23.17 10.37 6.96
N THR A 285 -23.17 9.09 6.60
CA THR A 285 -22.48 8.03 7.36
C THR A 285 -20.96 8.19 7.25
N ALA A 286 -20.46 8.49 6.06
CA ALA A 286 -19.04 8.63 5.80
C ALA A 286 -18.46 9.91 6.44
N GLN A 287 -19.22 11.00 6.45
CA GLN A 287 -18.87 12.24 7.18
C GLN A 287 -18.86 12.02 8.69
N ARG A 288 -19.83 11.26 9.25
CA ARG A 288 -19.80 10.88 10.67
C ARG A 288 -18.62 9.98 11.01
N ALA A 289 -18.28 9.04 10.13
CA ALA A 289 -17.11 8.18 10.30
C ALA A 289 -15.78 8.96 10.27
N ARG A 290 -15.66 10.04 9.50
CA ARG A 290 -14.51 10.98 9.59
C ARG A 290 -14.43 11.69 10.95
N SER A 291 -15.57 11.98 11.59
CA SER A 291 -15.60 12.64 12.89
C SER A 291 -15.39 11.70 14.09
N THR A 292 -15.58 10.39 13.91
CA THR A 292 -15.37 9.37 14.97
C THR A 292 -14.14 8.49 14.75
N GLY A 293 -13.57 8.48 13.55
CA GLY A 293 -12.23 7.94 13.31
C GLY A 293 -11.22 8.91 13.90
N GLY A 294 -10.78 8.67 15.13
CA GLY A 294 -9.61 9.33 15.68
C GLY A 294 -8.48 9.26 14.65
N GLU A 295 -7.76 10.36 14.46
CA GLU A 295 -6.53 10.40 13.67
C GLU A 295 -5.77 9.11 13.92
N GLY A 296 -5.48 8.36 12.85
CA GLY A 296 -4.73 7.12 12.98
C GLY A 296 -3.49 7.43 13.80
N ILE A 297 -3.38 6.81 14.97
CA ILE A 297 -2.31 7.08 15.92
C ILE A 297 -1.02 6.95 15.13
N PRO A 298 -0.25 8.04 14.94
CA PRO A 298 0.91 8.02 14.06
C PRO A 298 2.02 7.27 14.80
N PHE A 299 1.93 5.94 14.76
CA PHE A 299 2.77 5.03 15.53
C PHE A 299 4.25 5.31 15.28
N LEU A 300 4.61 5.59 14.03
CA LEU A 300 5.97 5.94 13.65
C LEU A 300 6.42 7.30 14.22
N SER A 301 5.54 8.31 14.29
CA SER A 301 5.90 9.59 14.91
C SER A 301 5.96 9.50 16.44
N ILE A 302 5.16 8.61 17.04
CA ILE A 302 5.24 8.31 18.48
C ILE A 302 6.55 7.57 18.77
N VAL A 303 6.90 6.56 17.97
CA VAL A 303 8.17 5.84 18.07
C VAL A 303 9.36 6.78 17.83
N ASP A 304 9.28 7.70 16.88
CA ASP A 304 10.28 8.77 16.70
C ASP A 304 10.37 9.66 17.95
N SER A 305 9.24 10.07 18.54
CA SER A 305 9.26 10.86 19.77
C SER A 305 9.84 10.11 20.99
N MET A 306 9.84 8.78 20.96
CA MET A 306 10.42 7.90 21.97
C MET A 306 11.90 7.58 21.71
N THR A 307 12.41 7.84 20.50
CA THR A 307 13.81 7.60 20.11
C THR A 307 14.64 8.89 20.04
N VAL A 308 13.98 10.06 20.01
CA VAL A 308 14.65 11.37 20.13
C VAL A 308 15.08 11.61 21.59
N PRO A 309 16.38 11.89 21.88
CA PRO A 309 16.91 12.00 23.24
C PRO A 309 16.35 13.12 24.13
N SER A 310 15.45 13.97 23.60
CA SER A 310 15.05 15.25 24.21
C SER A 310 13.60 15.28 24.71
N THR A 311 12.81 14.26 24.45
CA THR A 311 11.39 14.23 24.79
C THR A 311 11.14 13.22 25.90
N VAL A 312 10.83 13.72 27.10
CA VAL A 312 10.29 12.88 28.18
C VAL A 312 8.95 12.32 27.67
N PRO A 313 8.79 10.98 27.56
CA PRO A 313 7.52 10.41 27.12
C PRO A 313 6.42 10.82 28.09
N ASP A 314 5.26 11.24 27.57
CA ASP A 314 4.06 11.48 28.38
C ASP A 314 3.53 10.12 28.86
N LEU A 315 4.01 9.71 30.04
CA LEU A 315 3.76 8.41 30.67
C LEU A 315 2.27 8.07 30.75
N LEU A 316 1.42 9.07 31.01
CA LEU A 316 -0.04 8.88 31.10
C LEU A 316 -0.66 8.47 29.77
N ARG A 317 -0.17 9.02 28.66
CA ARG A 317 -0.63 8.63 27.32
C ARG A 317 -0.14 7.23 26.96
N LEU A 318 1.07 6.87 27.35
CA LEU A 318 1.63 5.57 27.07
C LEU A 318 0.90 4.46 27.85
N GLU A 319 0.62 4.69 29.13
CA GLU A 319 -0.17 3.77 29.96
C GLU A 319 -1.59 3.60 29.41
N ALA A 320 -2.22 4.68 28.94
CA ALA A 320 -3.55 4.60 28.33
C ALA A 320 -3.56 3.73 27.05
N ILE A 321 -2.55 3.87 26.20
CA ILE A 321 -2.41 3.08 24.97
C ILE A 321 -2.12 1.60 25.31
N LEU A 322 -1.23 1.33 26.27
CA LEU A 322 -0.90 -0.03 26.67
C LEU A 322 -2.08 -0.71 27.37
N ALA A 323 -2.89 0.03 28.14
CA ALA A 323 -4.10 -0.51 28.77
C ALA A 323 -5.16 -0.98 27.76
N GLU A 324 -5.25 -0.36 26.58
CA GLU A 324 -6.17 -0.78 25.52
C GLU A 324 -5.65 -1.94 24.66
N LEU A 325 -4.32 -2.06 24.52
CA LEU A 325 -3.68 -3.08 23.69
C LEU A 325 -3.36 -4.38 24.44
N MET A 326 -3.24 -4.31 25.77
CA MET A 326 -2.82 -5.46 26.58
C MET A 326 -4.01 -6.26 27.13
N PRO A 327 -3.85 -7.58 27.34
CA PRO A 327 -4.87 -8.41 27.97
C PRO A 327 -5.22 -7.91 29.38
N TRP A 328 -6.50 -8.00 29.75
CA TRP A 328 -6.99 -7.58 31.07
C TRP A 328 -6.20 -8.26 32.20
N GLY A 329 -5.65 -7.43 33.10
CA GLY A 329 -4.90 -7.88 34.28
C GLY A 329 -3.39 -7.96 34.12
N THR A 330 -2.83 -7.54 32.98
CA THR A 330 -1.37 -7.40 32.80
C THR A 330 -0.92 -5.97 33.11
N GLY A 331 -0.02 -5.81 34.08
CA GLY A 331 0.62 -4.52 34.36
C GLY A 331 1.69 -4.22 33.30
N SER A 332 1.65 -3.04 32.70
CA SER A 332 2.69 -2.61 31.77
C SER A 332 3.88 -2.03 32.54
N ASN A 333 5.04 -2.67 32.44
CA ASN A 333 6.31 -2.07 32.84
C ASN A 333 7.02 -1.57 31.58
N PHE A 334 7.23 -0.27 31.49
CA PHE A 334 8.03 0.34 30.43
C PHE A 334 9.40 0.77 30.98
N PHE A 335 10.44 0.57 30.18
CA PHE A 335 11.80 0.97 30.51
C PHE A 335 12.27 2.04 29.51
N HIS A 336 12.60 3.22 30.03
CA HIS A 336 13.23 4.29 29.25
C HIS A 336 14.60 4.61 29.86
N PRO A 337 15.68 4.73 29.06
CA PRO A 337 17.02 5.00 29.59
C PRO A 337 17.10 6.28 30.44
N SER A 338 16.28 7.30 30.16
CA SER A 338 16.23 8.52 30.98
C SER A 338 15.66 8.30 32.39
N LEU A 339 14.89 7.22 32.63
CA LEU A 339 14.43 6.85 33.98
C LEU A 339 15.57 6.34 34.85
N MET A 340 16.72 5.97 34.25
CA MET A 340 17.92 5.58 34.97
C MET A 340 18.85 6.75 35.30
N VAL A 341 18.58 7.94 34.74
CA VAL A 341 19.39 9.13 34.99
C VAL A 341 19.08 9.64 36.40
N GLY A 342 20.02 9.42 37.32
CA GLY A 342 19.92 9.80 38.73
C GLY A 342 19.22 8.79 39.65
N SER A 343 18.79 7.63 39.13
CA SER A 343 18.16 6.57 39.94
C SER A 343 19.16 5.64 40.63
N VAL A 344 20.45 5.80 40.36
CA VAL A 344 21.52 5.05 41.01
C VAL A 344 22.14 5.96 42.06
N ASP A 345 21.85 5.66 43.33
CA ASP A 345 22.54 6.29 44.46
C ASP A 345 23.91 5.60 44.62
N PHE A 346 24.95 6.22 44.07
CA PHE A 346 26.31 5.69 44.15
C PHE A 346 26.88 5.71 45.57
N THR A 347 26.19 6.34 46.54
CA THR A 347 26.61 6.32 47.95
C THR A 347 26.35 4.96 48.61
N THR A 348 25.41 4.16 48.10
CA THR A 348 25.09 2.84 48.66
C THR A 348 25.91 1.69 48.06
N LEU A 349 26.65 1.93 46.97
CA LEU A 349 27.50 0.91 46.32
C LEU A 349 28.89 0.77 46.97
N ALA A 350 29.25 1.67 47.88
CA ALA A 350 30.56 1.65 48.55
C ALA A 350 30.67 0.62 49.70
N GLU A 351 29.56 0.05 50.17
CA GLU A 351 29.58 -0.88 51.30
C GLU A 351 29.01 -2.26 50.93
N GLY A 352 29.86 -3.11 50.37
CA GLY A 352 29.87 -4.53 50.73
C GLY A 352 29.04 -5.53 49.91
N GLU A 353 28.40 -5.15 48.80
CA GLU A 353 27.77 -6.16 47.94
C GLU A 353 28.78 -6.80 46.99
N LYS A 354 29.32 -7.95 47.41
CA LYS A 354 30.03 -8.90 46.55
C LYS A 354 29.17 -9.17 45.30
N HIS A 355 29.63 -8.71 44.15
CA HIS A 355 29.06 -9.04 42.84
C HIS A 355 28.72 -10.53 42.74
N ILE A 356 27.43 -10.83 42.63
CA ILE A 356 26.97 -12.13 42.14
C ILE A 356 27.17 -12.08 40.62
N PRO A 357 28.08 -12.88 40.03
CA PRO A 357 28.27 -12.85 38.59
C PRO A 357 26.99 -13.32 37.90
N VAL A 358 26.55 -12.54 36.91
CA VAL A 358 25.42 -12.87 36.03
C VAL A 358 25.73 -14.21 35.37
N SER A 359 24.82 -15.17 35.55
CA SER A 359 24.92 -16.52 35.01
C SER A 359 24.94 -16.50 33.48
N THR A 360 26.12 -16.61 32.87
CA THR A 360 26.27 -16.95 31.46
C THR A 360 26.34 -18.46 31.31
N PHE A 361 25.45 -19.04 30.50
CA PHE A 361 25.52 -20.45 30.12
C PHE A 361 26.86 -20.75 29.42
N ASN A 362 27.78 -21.42 30.13
CA ASN A 362 29.01 -21.99 29.58
C ASN A 362 28.85 -23.51 29.47
N LEU A 363 29.04 -24.06 28.28
CA LEU A 363 28.96 -25.49 27.98
C LEU A 363 30.24 -26.28 28.30
N GLU A 364 31.28 -25.65 28.87
CA GLU A 364 32.54 -26.31 29.21
C GLU A 364 33.11 -25.76 30.55
N PRO A 365 33.15 -26.57 31.63
CA PRO A 365 33.50 -26.10 32.98
C PRO A 365 35.01 -25.93 33.27
N ASP A 366 35.91 -26.28 32.33
CA ASP A 366 37.36 -26.29 32.56
C ASP A 366 38.15 -25.22 31.75
N ARG A 367 37.48 -24.32 31.02
CA ARG A 367 38.17 -23.15 30.45
C ARG A 367 38.29 -22.06 31.52
N VAL A 368 39.52 -21.85 32.01
CA VAL A 368 39.91 -20.58 32.63
C VAL A 368 39.46 -19.47 31.69
N ALA A 369 38.61 -18.57 32.19
CA ALA A 369 38.03 -17.48 31.41
C ALA A 369 39.14 -16.78 30.63
N SER A 370 39.19 -17.01 29.31
CA SER A 370 40.07 -16.26 28.43
C SER A 370 39.65 -14.81 28.55
N HIS A 371 40.56 -13.94 29.00
CA HIS A 371 40.34 -12.50 29.00
C HIS A 371 39.73 -12.08 27.65
N SER A 372 38.77 -11.15 27.67
CA SER A 372 38.26 -10.62 26.43
C SER A 372 39.42 -9.94 25.69
N ARG A 373 39.43 -10.05 24.36
CA ARG A 373 40.47 -9.45 23.50
C ARG A 373 40.68 -7.94 23.78
N LEU A 374 39.60 -7.27 24.23
CA LEU A 374 39.63 -5.89 24.76
C LEU A 374 40.44 -5.76 26.06
N MET A 375 40.25 -6.65 27.04
CA MET A 375 40.98 -6.60 28.30
C MET A 375 42.48 -6.80 28.09
N ASP A 376 42.86 -7.72 27.19
CA ASP A 376 44.27 -7.92 26.82
C ASP A 376 44.84 -6.68 26.13
N PHE A 377 44.06 -5.99 25.30
CA PHE A 377 44.45 -4.69 24.71
C PHE A 377 44.62 -3.59 25.76
N ILE A 378 43.68 -3.46 26.70
CA ILE A 378 43.72 -2.48 27.79
C ILE A 378 44.95 -2.73 28.65
N LEU A 379 45.19 -3.96 29.11
CA LEU A 379 46.34 -4.27 29.95
C LEU A 379 47.69 -3.99 29.26
N ARG A 380 47.79 -4.24 27.95
CA ARG A 380 48.98 -3.94 27.15
C ARG A 380 49.26 -2.44 27.01
N ASN A 381 48.22 -1.62 26.87
CA ASN A 381 48.35 -0.19 26.55
C ASN A 381 48.11 0.75 27.74
N ARG A 382 47.68 0.22 28.89
CA ARG A 382 47.30 0.98 30.10
C ARG A 382 48.36 1.99 30.55
N ALA A 383 49.61 1.54 30.72
CA ALA A 383 50.67 2.40 31.23
C ALA A 383 50.89 3.63 30.34
N MET A 384 50.81 3.43 29.03
CA MET A 384 50.99 4.47 28.04
C MET A 384 49.81 5.47 28.01
N VAL A 385 48.57 4.98 28.14
CA VAL A 385 47.38 5.85 28.26
C VAL A 385 47.47 6.73 29.52
N ILE A 386 47.87 6.14 30.66
CA ILE A 386 48.01 6.86 31.92
C ILE A 386 49.12 7.92 31.83
N ASP A 387 50.29 7.58 31.29
CA ASP A 387 51.41 8.53 31.16
C ASP A 387 51.04 9.71 30.25
N ARG A 388 50.26 9.47 29.19
CA ARG A 388 49.80 10.55 28.31
C ARG A 388 48.81 11.49 29.00
N LEU A 389 47.85 10.93 29.74
CA LEU A 389 46.85 11.72 30.47
C LEU A 389 47.45 12.47 31.66
N LYS A 390 48.58 11.99 32.23
CA LYS A 390 49.35 12.73 33.25
C LYS A 390 49.99 14.00 32.69
N ALA A 391 50.36 14.00 31.41
CA ALA A 391 51.01 15.14 30.78
C ALA A 391 50.00 16.26 30.43
N SER A 392 48.84 15.90 29.88
CA SER A 392 47.76 16.85 29.62
C SER A 392 46.42 16.13 29.42
N PRO A 393 45.29 16.79 29.72
CA PRO A 393 44.00 16.42 29.14
C PRO A 393 44.14 16.27 27.63
N THR A 394 43.55 15.21 27.07
CA THR A 394 43.72 14.85 25.65
C THR A 394 42.37 14.39 25.12
N THR A 395 42.00 14.81 23.91
CA THR A 395 40.77 14.32 23.27
C THR A 395 40.97 12.90 22.77
N PHE A 396 39.88 12.18 22.51
CA PHE A 396 39.96 10.81 22.02
C PHE A 396 40.59 10.74 20.63
N SER A 397 40.30 11.71 19.76
CA SER A 397 40.92 11.84 18.44
C SER A 397 42.43 12.03 18.51
N GLU A 398 42.91 12.87 19.43
CA GLU A 398 44.34 13.07 19.70
C GLU A 398 44.99 11.80 20.28
N MET A 399 44.30 11.12 21.19
CA MET A 399 44.81 9.88 21.80
C MET A 399 45.00 8.76 20.78
N ILE A 400 44.14 8.64 19.77
CA ILE A 400 44.28 7.60 18.74
C ILE A 400 45.24 8.01 17.62
N SER A 401 45.31 9.30 17.31
CA SER A 401 46.14 9.79 16.18
C SER A 401 47.60 9.92 16.55
N ASP A 402 47.91 10.39 17.77
CA ASP A 402 49.29 10.66 18.20
C ASP A 402 49.94 9.48 18.92
N VAL A 403 49.13 8.54 19.45
CA VAL A 403 49.64 7.50 20.35
C VAL A 403 49.67 6.14 19.66
N GLY A 404 50.89 5.61 19.47
CA GLY A 404 51.13 4.32 18.83
C GLY A 404 50.77 3.15 19.74
N PHE A 405 49.49 2.75 19.74
CA PHE A 405 49.04 1.55 20.45
C PHE A 405 49.81 0.29 20.02
N SER A 406 50.16 -0.54 20.99
CA SER A 406 50.70 -1.87 20.76
C SER A 406 49.54 -2.82 20.40
N LEU A 407 49.48 -3.19 19.11
CA LEU A 407 48.44 -4.03 18.51
C LEU A 407 49.02 -5.39 18.12
N GLU A 408 48.24 -6.46 18.27
CA GLU A 408 48.56 -7.80 17.77
C GLU A 408 48.17 -7.97 16.29
N ALA A 409 48.63 -9.07 15.69
CA ALA A 409 48.35 -9.37 14.28
C ALA A 409 46.84 -9.50 14.03
N GLY A 410 46.27 -8.57 13.26
CA GLY A 410 44.84 -8.52 12.95
C GLY A 410 44.00 -7.73 13.95
N GLU A 411 44.62 -6.98 14.87
CA GLU A 411 43.95 -5.93 15.65
C GLU A 411 44.07 -4.59 14.94
N THR A 412 42.96 -3.87 14.90
CA THR A 412 42.90 -2.47 14.48
C THR A 412 42.26 -1.64 15.58
N PRO A 413 42.60 -0.35 15.72
CA PRO A 413 41.90 0.54 16.66
C PRO A 413 40.37 0.58 16.39
N ALA A 414 39.97 0.29 15.14
CA ALA A 414 38.59 0.13 14.70
C ALA A 414 37.80 -0.91 15.53
N ASP A 415 38.46 -2.01 15.92
CA ASP A 415 37.84 -3.14 16.61
C ASP A 415 37.36 -2.79 18.02
N PHE A 416 37.75 -1.62 18.52
CA PHE A 416 37.45 -1.13 19.86
C PHE A 416 36.46 0.05 19.88
N PHE A 417 35.94 0.48 18.71
CA PHE A 417 34.87 1.48 18.62
C PHE A 417 33.51 0.87 19.00
N GLY A 418 32.70 1.61 19.75
CA GLY A 418 31.36 1.17 20.18
C GLY A 418 31.36 0.21 21.37
N VAL A 419 32.52 -0.09 21.95
CA VAL A 419 32.62 -0.85 23.19
C VAL A 419 32.59 0.14 24.36
N TYR A 420 31.50 0.13 25.13
CA TYR A 420 31.37 0.91 26.36
C TYR A 420 32.38 0.38 27.39
N SER A 421 33.57 0.98 27.47
CA SER A 421 34.53 0.66 28.52
C SER A 421 34.07 1.31 29.83
N ALA A 422 33.83 0.51 30.87
CA ALA A 422 33.82 1.03 32.23
C ALA A 422 35.25 1.54 32.53
N PRO A 423 35.47 2.86 32.71
CA PRO A 423 36.79 3.45 32.91
C PRO A 423 37.51 2.91 34.15
N GLU A 424 36.76 2.29 35.06
CA GLU A 424 37.21 1.57 36.26
C GLU A 424 38.29 0.49 35.97
N HIS A 425 38.36 -0.05 34.76
CA HIS A 425 39.39 -1.03 34.38
C HIS A 425 40.76 -0.38 34.07
N LEU A 426 40.79 0.93 33.83
CA LEU A 426 42.01 1.71 33.65
C LEU A 426 42.46 2.37 34.96
N ASP A 427 41.52 2.59 35.89
CA ASP A 427 41.76 3.18 37.20
C ASP A 427 42.82 2.38 37.99
N GLY A 428 43.69 3.10 38.68
CA GLY A 428 44.77 2.54 39.50
C GLY A 428 44.85 3.25 40.84
N GLU A 429 45.61 2.70 41.79
CA GLU A 429 45.74 3.29 43.13
C GLU A 429 46.14 4.78 43.04
N GLY A 430 45.22 5.67 43.45
CA GLY A 430 45.43 7.11 43.56
C GLY A 430 44.98 7.99 42.38
N PHE A 431 44.48 7.40 41.28
CA PHE A 431 44.03 8.19 40.12
C PHE A 431 42.78 7.61 39.46
N ARG A 432 41.85 8.50 39.09
CA ARG A 432 40.63 8.17 38.34
C ARG A 432 40.63 8.85 36.98
N ILE A 433 40.27 8.13 35.93
CA ILE A 433 40.07 8.71 34.59
C ILE A 433 38.63 9.23 34.48
N VAL A 434 38.48 10.52 34.19
CA VAL A 434 37.18 11.14 33.94
C VAL A 434 37.05 11.46 32.46
N VAL A 435 35.90 11.12 31.89
CA VAL A 435 35.56 11.34 30.48
C VAL A 435 34.46 12.40 30.41
N GLY A 436 34.78 13.55 29.81
CA GLY A 436 33.85 14.64 29.56
C GLY A 436 33.34 14.64 28.11
N ILE A 437 32.04 14.90 27.92
CA ILE A 437 31.45 15.06 26.60
C ILE A 437 31.58 16.53 26.18
N THR A 438 32.33 16.80 25.12
CA THR A 438 32.64 18.16 24.62
C THR A 438 31.59 18.68 23.63
N GLY A 439 30.74 17.80 23.08
CA GLY A 439 29.82 18.11 21.99
C GLY A 439 30.49 18.22 20.61
N GLU A 440 31.82 18.04 20.55
CA GLU A 440 32.59 18.06 19.31
C GLU A 440 32.58 16.68 18.64
N THR A 441 32.73 16.68 17.31
CA THR A 441 32.83 15.45 16.50
C THR A 441 34.20 15.36 15.87
N PHE A 442 34.81 14.18 15.89
CA PHE A 442 36.05 13.94 15.16
C PHE A 442 35.77 13.29 13.82
N ASP A 443 36.66 13.54 12.86
CA ASP A 443 36.75 12.89 11.56
C ASP A 443 38.22 12.48 11.36
N THR A 444 38.51 11.18 11.37
CA THR A 444 39.88 10.68 11.23
C THR A 444 39.96 9.43 10.35
N ARG A 445 41.13 9.17 9.78
CA ARG A 445 41.42 7.95 9.01
C ARG A 445 42.49 7.14 9.70
N ILE A 446 42.13 5.94 10.14
CA ILE A 446 43.02 5.01 10.83
C ILE A 446 43.08 3.72 10.02
N ALA A 447 44.29 3.25 9.69
CA ALA A 447 44.52 2.00 8.95
C ALA A 447 43.73 1.86 7.63
N GLY A 448 43.45 2.98 6.94
CA GLY A 448 42.70 3.01 5.68
C GLY A 448 41.17 3.05 5.82
N LEU A 449 40.65 3.02 7.04
CA LEU A 449 39.23 3.17 7.36
C LEU A 449 38.93 4.58 7.85
N HIS A 450 37.74 5.09 7.52
CA HIS A 450 37.28 6.43 7.87
C HIS A 450 36.34 6.35 9.09
N PHE A 451 36.59 7.17 10.11
CA PHE A 451 35.86 7.18 11.37
C PHE A 451 35.33 8.57 11.66
N THR A 452 34.05 8.63 12.01
CA THR A 452 33.38 9.86 12.46
C THR A 452 32.57 9.59 13.71
N GLY A 453 32.68 10.42 14.74
CA GLY A 453 31.94 10.24 15.99
C GLY A 453 32.14 11.37 16.98
N SER A 454 31.54 11.26 18.16
CA SER A 454 31.76 12.21 19.25
C SER A 454 33.20 12.14 19.76
N ASP A 455 33.83 13.27 20.04
CA ASP A 455 35.22 13.37 20.49
C ASP A 455 35.31 13.71 21.98
N PRO A 456 35.19 12.72 22.88
CA PRO A 456 35.22 12.99 24.31
C PRO A 456 36.61 13.46 24.78
N LEU A 457 36.62 14.34 25.78
CA LEU A 457 37.83 14.79 26.46
C LEU A 457 38.13 13.87 27.64
N MET A 458 39.35 13.36 27.71
CA MET A 458 39.82 12.52 28.81
C MET A 458 40.84 13.28 29.66
N PHE A 459 40.70 13.19 30.98
CA PHE A 459 41.66 13.75 31.92
C PHE A 459 41.76 12.91 33.20
N LEU A 460 42.91 12.97 33.87
CA LEU A 460 43.12 12.33 35.16
C LEU A 460 42.68 13.27 36.28
N THR A 461 41.96 12.71 37.25
CA THR A 461 41.71 13.33 38.55
C THR A 461 42.45 12.54 39.62
N GLU A 462 43.27 13.23 40.42
CA GLU A 462 43.88 12.64 41.62
C GLU A 462 42.80 12.44 42.69
N GLU A 463 42.72 11.23 43.24
CA GLU A 463 41.93 11.01 44.45
C GLU A 463 42.74 11.58 45.63
N ASN A 464 42.34 12.76 46.11
CA ASN A 464 42.77 13.19 47.44
C ASN A 464 42.13 12.22 48.45
N LEU A 465 42.97 11.34 49.02
CA LEU A 465 42.64 10.52 50.19
C LEU A 465 42.10 11.36 51.35
#